data_AF-A0A165Q230-F1
#
_entry.id   AF-A0A165Q230-F1
#
_cell.length_a   1.000
_cell.length_b   1.000
_cell.length_c   1.000
_cell.angle_alpha   90.00
_cell.angle_beta   90.00
_cell.angle_gamma   90.00
#
_symmetry.space_group_name_H-M   'P 1'
#
loop_
_entity.id
_entity.type
_entity.pdbx_description
1 polymer ?
#
loop_
_entity_poly.entity_id
_entity_poly.type
_entity_poly.pdbx_seq_one_letter_code
_entity_poly.pdbx_strand_id
1 'polypeptide(L)'
;MASVILSKLIRCSLLPLALVKTLAMHLCLVLGSRTLSGIDDDFAPHEAAGFEGYYSRTLLEDGGTLAIIFCWVKHAKRRPNLVCISYSPREGQEAAGFTHEFYPEHLTLSTLRSTPDEATPFSVTAQGLGIMSVGAQSVEYCIHDPEAKLSLKLIFTNCTPWSVSHPLLGPMGPLAPLSPYLPLNWHVQTIASSTTANFTHEGHTYNLAGKTHFEKNWGTSFPGGWIWCQAFGPDEKCLSFAGGEALPGVQAFLIGYRSAKYQWDFRPPFAAGLSICSPFMHVRHDSRAGSVELDIGTLFQRLRIVVQASPDTFVGLPAPLQDGHEPRFAFESFRATVWAELFTRRRPWHGWTRVEAGYLGVSAEGAPCGALEFGGKYCHQTKVD
;
A
#
# COMPACT_ATOMS: atom_id res chain seq x y z
N MET A 1 19.67 12.02 25.37
CA MET A 1 18.67 13.11 25.20
C MET A 1 19.13 14.19 24.21
N ALA A 2 20.34 14.76 24.33
CA ALA A 2 20.83 15.81 23.42
C ALA A 2 20.93 15.39 21.93
N SER A 3 21.35 14.15 21.63
CA SER A 3 21.43 13.62 20.25
C SER A 3 20.07 13.52 19.54
N VAL A 4 19.00 13.18 20.27
CA VAL A 4 17.63 13.06 19.71
C VAL A 4 17.00 14.43 19.46
N ILE A 5 17.31 15.41 20.32
CA ILE A 5 16.84 16.79 20.15
C ILE A 5 17.58 17.47 18.99
N LEU A 6 18.88 17.21 18.85
CA LEU A 6 19.69 17.73 17.76
C LEU A 6 19.27 17.13 16.40
N SER A 7 18.95 15.83 16.33
CA SER A 7 18.44 15.21 15.09
C SER A 7 17.06 15.72 14.70
N LYS A 8 16.17 16.00 15.67
CA LYS A 8 14.85 16.62 15.42
C LYS A 8 14.95 18.08 14.96
N LEU A 9 15.85 18.87 15.56
CA LEU A 9 16.08 20.26 15.17
C LEU A 9 16.72 20.38 13.78
N ILE A 10 17.69 19.52 13.45
CA ILE A 10 18.30 19.45 12.12
C ILE A 10 17.27 19.02 11.06
N ARG A 11 16.38 18.07 11.37
CA ARG A 11 15.31 17.65 10.43
C ARG A 11 14.27 18.77 10.18
N CYS A 12 13.91 19.57 11.19
CA CYS A 12 13.00 20.70 11.01
C CYS A 12 13.61 21.86 10.19
N SER A 13 14.91 22.14 10.36
CA SER A 13 15.59 23.22 9.63
C SER A 13 16.01 22.83 8.20
N LEU A 14 16.08 21.54 7.89
CA LEU A 14 16.34 21.03 6.54
C LEU A 14 15.08 20.87 5.68
N LEU A 15 13.88 20.86 6.28
CA LEU A 15 12.62 20.77 5.53
C LEU A 15 12.45 21.85 4.44
N PRO A 16 12.79 23.14 4.69
CA PRO A 16 12.74 24.18 3.67
C PRO A 16 13.75 23.93 2.53
N LEU A 17 14.95 23.42 2.85
CA LEU A 17 15.98 23.11 1.85
C LEU A 17 15.64 21.86 1.04
N ALA A 18 15.04 20.84 1.66
CA ALA A 18 14.49 19.67 1.00
C ALA A 18 13.31 20.05 0.10
N LEU A 19 12.43 20.95 0.55
CA LEU A 19 11.36 21.53 -0.27
C LEU A 19 11.91 22.33 -1.46
N VAL A 20 12.96 23.13 -1.28
CA VAL A 20 13.63 23.86 -2.37
C VAL A 20 14.33 22.91 -3.34
N LYS A 21 15.04 21.87 -2.85
CA LYS A 21 15.65 20.84 -3.70
C LYS A 21 14.60 20.06 -4.46
N THR A 22 13.49 19.69 -3.83
CA THR A 22 12.37 19.01 -4.48
C THR A 22 11.65 19.92 -5.46
N LEU A 23 11.46 21.20 -5.15
CA LEU A 23 10.92 22.18 -6.08
C LEU A 23 11.85 22.36 -7.29
N ALA A 24 13.17 22.39 -7.07
CA ALA A 24 14.18 22.47 -8.13
C ALA A 24 14.22 21.19 -8.98
N MET A 25 14.18 20.00 -8.37
CA MET A 25 14.09 18.73 -9.10
C MET A 25 12.76 18.59 -9.84
N HIS A 26 11.65 19.05 -9.25
CA HIS A 26 10.35 19.09 -9.90
C HIS A 26 10.34 20.06 -11.09
N LEU A 27 10.96 21.24 -10.95
CA LEU A 27 11.21 22.17 -12.05
C LEU A 27 12.09 21.52 -13.13
N CYS A 28 13.17 20.82 -12.78
CA CYS A 28 14.00 20.09 -13.74
C CYS A 28 13.21 19.01 -14.48
N LEU A 29 12.39 18.22 -13.78
CA LEU A 29 11.51 17.19 -14.36
C LEU A 29 10.46 17.80 -15.29
N VAL A 30 9.80 18.89 -14.87
CA VAL A 30 8.81 19.63 -15.66
C VAL A 30 9.44 20.31 -16.88
N LEU A 31 10.69 20.76 -16.77
CA LEU A 31 11.45 21.40 -17.83
C LEU A 31 12.23 20.40 -18.72
N GLY A 32 12.04 19.09 -18.52
CA GLY A 32 12.70 18.05 -19.33
C GLY A 32 14.22 17.98 -19.15
N SER A 33 14.74 18.55 -18.07
CA SER A 33 16.16 18.43 -17.70
C SER A 33 16.38 17.03 -17.13
N ARG A 34 17.18 16.20 -17.81
CA ARG A 34 17.62 14.91 -17.26
C ARG A 34 18.20 15.12 -15.87
N THR A 35 17.67 14.43 -14.86
CA THR A 35 18.39 14.25 -13.59
C THR A 35 19.74 13.62 -13.93
N LEU A 36 20.83 14.25 -13.46
CA LEU A 36 22.21 13.79 -13.71
C LEU A 36 22.54 12.45 -13.04
N SER A 37 21.60 11.87 -12.29
CA SER A 37 21.66 10.54 -11.67
C SER A 37 20.48 9.70 -12.16
N GLY A 38 20.71 8.41 -12.40
CA GLY A 38 19.66 7.44 -12.70
C GLY A 38 18.60 7.37 -11.59
N ILE A 39 17.47 6.74 -11.87
CA ILE A 39 16.41 6.49 -10.91
C ILE A 39 16.78 5.24 -10.11
N ASP A 40 16.84 5.38 -8.79
CA ASP A 40 17.03 4.26 -7.88
C ASP A 40 15.73 3.45 -7.77
N ASP A 41 15.85 2.13 -7.61
CA ASP A 41 14.71 1.26 -7.36
C ASP A 41 14.27 1.36 -5.88
N ASP A 42 13.35 2.28 -5.60
CA ASP A 42 12.75 2.45 -4.27
C ASP A 42 11.95 1.22 -3.80
N PHE A 43 11.67 0.24 -4.66
CA PHE A 43 11.02 -1.00 -4.24
C PHE A 43 12.02 -2.01 -3.66
N ALA A 44 13.29 -1.93 -4.04
CA ALA A 44 14.36 -2.73 -3.46
C ALA A 44 14.56 -2.42 -1.96
N PRO A 45 15.04 -3.38 -1.15
CA PRO A 45 15.19 -3.19 0.30
C PRO A 45 16.12 -2.03 0.69
N HIS A 46 15.78 -1.36 1.80
CA HIS A 46 16.53 -0.23 2.34
C HIS A 46 17.28 -0.58 3.62
N GLU A 47 18.61 -0.65 3.52
CA GLU A 47 19.48 -0.90 4.68
C GLU A 47 19.36 0.19 5.76
N ALA A 48 19.02 1.42 5.40
CA ALA A 48 18.86 2.52 6.36
C ALA A 48 17.45 2.63 6.99
N ALA A 49 16.44 1.93 6.48
CA ALA A 49 15.07 2.06 6.99
C ALA A 49 14.93 1.43 8.39
N GLY A 50 14.19 2.08 9.29
CA GLY A 50 13.92 1.58 10.64
C GLY A 50 12.97 0.39 10.65
N PHE A 51 12.02 0.36 9.72
CA PHE A 51 11.23 -0.81 9.38
C PHE A 51 11.04 -0.88 7.86
N GLU A 52 10.75 -2.08 7.37
CA GLU A 52 10.35 -2.30 5.98
C GLU A 52 9.41 -3.50 5.90
N GLY A 53 8.38 -3.39 5.07
CA GLY A 53 7.33 -4.38 4.94
C GLY A 53 6.81 -4.48 3.51
N TYR A 54 6.68 -5.69 3.02
CA TYR A 54 6.12 -6.04 1.72
C TYR A 54 4.75 -6.65 1.94
N TYR A 55 3.74 -6.13 1.25
CA TYR A 55 2.37 -6.59 1.31
C TYR A 55 1.88 -6.94 -0.08
N SER A 56 1.37 -8.16 -0.25
CA SER A 56 0.64 -8.54 -1.46
C SER A 56 -0.78 -8.94 -1.12
N ARG A 57 -1.71 -8.46 -1.93
CA ARG A 57 -3.12 -8.86 -1.92
C ARG A 57 -3.48 -9.50 -3.25
N THR A 58 -3.93 -10.75 -3.21
CA THR A 58 -4.41 -11.50 -4.37
C THR A 58 -5.91 -11.72 -4.28
N LEU A 59 -6.67 -11.16 -5.23
CA LEU A 59 -8.06 -11.54 -5.47
C LEU A 59 -8.08 -12.80 -6.35
N LEU A 60 -8.61 -13.89 -5.83
CA LEU A 60 -8.70 -15.18 -6.52
C LEU A 60 -9.99 -15.29 -7.33
N GLU A 61 -9.98 -16.13 -8.35
CA GLU A 61 -11.13 -16.34 -9.26
C GLU A 61 -12.37 -16.92 -8.55
N ASP A 62 -12.21 -17.58 -7.41
CA ASP A 62 -13.32 -18.04 -6.59
C ASP A 62 -14.00 -16.91 -5.78
N GLY A 63 -13.44 -15.69 -5.82
CA GLY A 63 -13.89 -14.54 -5.05
C GLY A 63 -13.22 -14.42 -3.67
N GLY A 64 -12.35 -15.35 -3.29
CA GLY A 64 -11.52 -15.25 -2.09
C GLY A 64 -10.38 -14.26 -2.25
N THR A 65 -9.86 -13.75 -1.13
CA THR A 65 -8.65 -12.91 -1.09
C THR A 65 -7.58 -13.55 -0.24
N LEU A 66 -6.36 -13.62 -0.77
CA LEU A 66 -5.16 -14.02 -0.05
C LEU A 66 -4.27 -12.79 0.18
N ALA A 67 -3.91 -12.50 1.42
CA ALA A 67 -2.98 -11.44 1.80
C ALA A 67 -1.73 -12.03 2.44
N ILE A 68 -0.55 -11.55 2.04
CA ILE A 68 0.74 -12.00 2.56
C ILE A 68 1.59 -10.78 2.92
N ILE A 69 2.17 -10.80 4.12
CA ILE A 69 3.06 -9.76 4.64
C ILE A 69 4.41 -10.38 5.00
N PHE A 70 5.50 -9.76 4.54
CA PHE A 70 6.84 -9.96 5.07
C PHE A 70 7.33 -8.62 5.61
N CYS A 71 7.58 -8.52 6.92
CA CYS A 71 7.96 -7.25 7.53
C CYS A 71 9.00 -7.41 8.64
N TRP A 72 9.88 -6.43 8.78
CA TRP A 72 10.83 -6.33 9.87
C TRP A 72 10.93 -4.91 10.43
N VAL A 73 11.16 -4.83 11.74
CA VAL A 73 11.45 -3.62 12.49
C VAL A 73 12.84 -3.76 13.10
N LYS A 74 13.79 -2.95 12.64
CA LYS A 74 15.17 -2.97 13.12
C LYS A 74 15.23 -2.51 14.57
N HIS A 75 15.99 -3.26 15.38
CA HIS A 75 16.19 -2.98 16.81
C HIS A 75 14.91 -3.05 17.67
N ALA A 76 13.82 -3.61 17.14
CA ALA A 76 12.62 -3.87 17.93
C ALA A 76 12.92 -4.81 19.10
N LYS A 77 12.31 -4.53 20.25
CA LYS A 77 12.50 -5.32 21.48
C LYS A 77 11.64 -6.57 21.50
N ARG A 78 10.50 -6.54 20.80
CA ARG A 78 9.52 -7.63 20.72
C ARG A 78 9.12 -7.81 19.27
N ARG A 79 8.88 -9.05 18.83
CA ARG A 79 8.34 -9.34 17.48
C ARG A 79 9.04 -8.53 16.37
N PRO A 80 10.37 -8.60 16.24
CA PRO A 80 11.10 -7.78 15.28
C PRO A 80 10.79 -8.15 13.83
N ASN A 81 10.38 -9.40 13.57
CA ASN A 81 10.04 -9.88 12.25
C ASN A 81 8.60 -10.41 12.24
N LEU A 82 7.94 -10.30 11.09
CA LEU A 82 6.59 -10.80 10.84
C LEU A 82 6.54 -11.46 9.47
N VAL A 83 5.94 -12.65 9.43
CA VAL A 83 5.32 -13.19 8.23
C VAL A 83 3.84 -13.41 8.56
N CYS A 84 2.94 -12.72 7.86
CA CYS A 84 1.50 -12.87 8.05
C CYS A 84 0.86 -13.42 6.78
N ILE A 85 -0.03 -14.39 6.91
CA ILE A 85 -0.77 -14.98 5.80
C ILE A 85 -2.24 -15.02 6.20
N SER A 86 -3.08 -14.35 5.43
CA SER A 86 -4.53 -14.31 5.65
C SER A 86 -5.25 -14.76 4.40
N TYR A 87 -6.18 -15.69 4.53
CA TYR A 87 -7.12 -16.05 3.48
C TYR A 87 -8.53 -15.72 3.94
N SER A 88 -9.17 -14.81 3.23
CA SER A 88 -10.56 -14.44 3.39
C SER A 88 -11.37 -15.05 2.25
N PRO A 89 -12.13 -16.12 2.47
CA PRO A 89 -12.89 -16.78 1.44
C PRO A 89 -14.06 -15.90 0.99
N ARG A 90 -14.64 -16.27 -0.16
CA ARG A 90 -15.87 -15.64 -0.66
C ARG A 90 -17.00 -15.71 0.37
N GLU A 91 -17.98 -14.83 0.21
CA GLU A 91 -19.17 -14.80 1.08
C GLU A 91 -19.88 -16.15 1.14
N GLY A 92 -20.27 -16.56 2.36
CA GLY A 92 -20.90 -17.85 2.65
C GLY A 92 -19.92 -19.01 2.86
N GLN A 93 -18.61 -18.76 2.81
CA GLN A 93 -17.56 -19.77 3.07
C GLN A 93 -16.63 -19.37 4.22
N GLU A 94 -17.09 -18.51 5.13
CA GLU A 94 -16.28 -17.91 6.20
C GLU A 94 -15.50 -18.92 7.04
N ALA A 95 -16.06 -20.12 7.25
CA ALA A 95 -15.42 -21.21 7.99
C ALA A 95 -14.10 -21.72 7.38
N ALA A 96 -13.84 -21.45 6.10
CA ALA A 96 -12.59 -21.81 5.43
C ALA A 96 -11.48 -20.74 5.58
N GLY A 97 -11.81 -19.57 6.15
CA GLY A 97 -10.86 -18.48 6.31
C GLY A 97 -9.86 -18.75 7.42
N PHE A 98 -8.67 -18.19 7.27
CA PHE A 98 -7.62 -18.30 8.28
C PHE A 98 -6.73 -17.06 8.28
N THR A 99 -6.04 -16.83 9.39
CA THR A 99 -4.97 -15.84 9.50
C THR A 99 -3.90 -16.40 10.42
N HIS A 100 -2.68 -16.50 9.90
CA HIS A 100 -1.51 -16.96 10.63
C HIS A 100 -0.49 -15.85 10.74
N GLU A 101 -0.05 -15.57 11.96
CA GLU A 101 0.99 -14.59 12.29
C GLU A 101 2.22 -15.32 12.81
N PHE A 102 3.29 -15.33 12.01
CA PHE A 102 4.57 -15.91 12.39
C PHE A 102 5.56 -14.82 12.76
N TYR A 103 6.30 -15.03 13.84
CA TYR A 103 7.32 -14.11 14.34
C TYR A 103 8.71 -14.78 14.31
N PRO A 104 9.29 -15.01 13.11
CA PRO A 104 10.56 -15.71 12.99
C PRO A 104 11.69 -14.94 13.69
N GLU A 105 12.67 -15.65 14.24
CA GLU A 105 13.83 -15.01 14.89
C GLU A 105 14.65 -14.18 13.90
N HIS A 106 14.76 -14.66 12.66
CA HIS A 106 15.58 -14.06 11.61
C HIS A 106 14.86 -14.01 10.26
N LEU A 107 14.95 -12.85 9.61
CA LEU A 107 14.72 -12.70 8.17
C LEU A 107 16.05 -12.41 7.50
N THR A 108 16.43 -13.25 6.54
CA THR A 108 17.67 -13.06 5.76
C THR A 108 17.33 -12.42 4.44
N LEU A 109 17.91 -11.25 4.19
CA LEU A 109 17.79 -10.54 2.92
C LEU A 109 18.95 -10.91 1.99
N SER A 110 18.64 -11.23 0.74
CA SER A 110 19.62 -11.41 -0.33
C SER A 110 19.26 -10.51 -1.50
N THR A 111 20.08 -9.50 -1.77
CA THR A 111 19.86 -8.53 -2.86
C THR A 111 20.92 -8.74 -3.93
N LEU A 112 20.52 -8.83 -5.20
CA LEU A 112 21.47 -8.83 -6.31
C LEU A 112 22.04 -7.41 -6.50
N ARG A 113 23.12 -7.30 -7.27
CA ARG A 113 23.73 -6.01 -7.54
C ARG A 113 22.72 -5.08 -8.21
N SER A 114 22.48 -3.93 -7.59
CA SER A 114 21.62 -2.89 -8.14
C SER A 114 22.30 -2.21 -9.32
N THR A 115 21.55 -2.04 -10.40
CA THR A 115 21.89 -1.28 -11.59
C THR A 115 20.93 -0.09 -11.66
N PRO A 116 21.42 1.15 -11.82
CA PRO A 116 20.55 2.31 -11.98
C PRO A 116 19.56 2.10 -13.14
N ASP A 117 18.35 2.63 -12.99
CA ASP A 117 17.26 2.53 -13.98
C ASP A 117 16.74 1.09 -14.24
N GLU A 118 17.14 0.11 -13.42
CA GLU A 118 16.65 -1.26 -13.48
C GLU A 118 16.07 -1.73 -12.14
N ALA A 119 15.05 -2.59 -12.20
CA ALA A 119 14.50 -3.23 -11.01
C ALA A 119 15.55 -4.18 -10.41
N THR A 120 15.81 -4.05 -9.12
CA THR A 120 16.82 -4.84 -8.40
C THR A 120 16.17 -6.12 -7.86
N PRO A 121 16.57 -7.32 -8.32
CA PRO A 121 16.03 -8.56 -7.78
C PRO A 121 16.54 -8.81 -6.35
N PHE A 122 15.68 -9.35 -5.50
CA PHE A 122 16.03 -9.72 -4.12
C PHE A 122 15.15 -10.85 -3.59
N SER A 123 15.55 -11.42 -2.47
CA SER A 123 14.72 -12.36 -1.71
C SER A 123 14.79 -12.12 -0.21
N VAL A 124 13.70 -12.47 0.47
CA VAL A 124 13.57 -12.43 1.93
C VAL A 124 13.22 -13.83 2.40
N THR A 125 14.12 -14.44 3.17
CA THR A 125 13.95 -15.79 3.71
C THR A 125 13.61 -15.74 5.19
N ALA A 126 12.45 -16.28 5.55
CA ALA A 126 12.06 -16.54 6.93
C ALA A 126 12.50 -17.96 7.33
N GLN A 127 13.52 -18.05 8.19
CA GLN A 127 14.12 -19.33 8.55
C GLN A 127 13.08 -20.29 9.16
N GLY A 128 12.99 -21.50 8.62
CA GLY A 128 12.05 -22.52 9.06
C GLY A 128 10.62 -22.37 8.52
N LEU A 129 10.31 -21.30 7.79
CA LEU A 129 8.94 -21.01 7.31
C LEU A 129 8.86 -20.90 5.79
N GLY A 130 9.71 -20.09 5.15
CA GLY A 130 9.56 -19.84 3.71
C GLY A 130 10.37 -18.69 3.16
N ILE A 131 10.10 -18.35 1.90
CA ILE A 131 10.81 -17.32 1.14
C ILE A 131 9.84 -16.51 0.28
N MET A 132 10.11 -15.21 0.19
CA MET A 132 9.61 -14.31 -0.85
C MET A 132 10.76 -13.98 -1.79
N SER A 133 10.59 -14.20 -3.10
CA SER A 133 11.58 -13.87 -4.13
C SER A 133 10.97 -12.88 -5.12
N VAL A 134 11.62 -11.73 -5.28
CA VAL A 134 11.24 -10.66 -6.19
C VAL A 134 12.24 -10.62 -7.33
N GLY A 135 11.80 -11.02 -8.52
CA GLY A 135 12.56 -10.95 -9.76
C GLY A 135 12.12 -9.80 -10.66
N ALA A 136 12.79 -9.65 -11.80
CA ALA A 136 12.48 -8.58 -12.76
C ALA A 136 11.09 -8.71 -13.41
N GLN A 137 10.57 -9.94 -13.53
CA GLN A 137 9.32 -10.23 -14.25
C GLN A 137 8.29 -11.00 -13.41
N SER A 138 8.70 -11.48 -12.24
CA SER A 138 7.88 -12.36 -11.41
C SER A 138 8.20 -12.19 -9.94
N VAL A 139 7.21 -12.46 -9.11
CA VAL A 139 7.37 -12.62 -7.66
C VAL A 139 6.85 -13.99 -7.27
N GLU A 140 7.57 -14.65 -6.36
CA GLU A 140 7.22 -15.97 -5.87
C GLU A 140 7.27 -16.01 -4.34
N TYR A 141 6.21 -16.53 -3.74
CA TYR A 141 6.19 -16.96 -2.35
C TYR A 141 6.20 -18.48 -2.29
N CYS A 142 7.04 -19.04 -1.43
CA CYS A 142 6.99 -20.44 -1.02
C CYS A 142 7.01 -20.49 0.51
N ILE A 143 5.90 -20.89 1.11
CA ILE A 143 5.73 -20.94 2.57
C ILE A 143 5.20 -22.31 2.96
N HIS A 144 5.79 -22.91 4.00
CA HIS A 144 5.36 -24.18 4.54
C HIS A 144 5.52 -24.16 6.05
N ASP A 145 4.43 -24.48 6.75
CA ASP A 145 4.43 -24.66 8.19
C ASP A 145 3.59 -25.89 8.56
N PRO A 146 4.23 -27.00 9.01
CA PRO A 146 3.51 -28.21 9.41
C PRO A 146 2.59 -28.00 10.62
N GLU A 147 2.92 -27.10 11.54
CA GLU A 147 2.15 -26.86 12.77
C GLU A 147 0.81 -26.18 12.47
N ALA A 148 0.83 -25.14 11.63
CA ALA A 148 -0.36 -24.49 11.07
C ALA A 148 -1.04 -25.30 9.96
N LYS A 149 -0.52 -26.49 9.63
CA LYS A 149 -0.95 -27.35 8.52
C LYS A 149 -1.07 -26.57 7.20
N LEU A 150 -0.10 -25.70 6.94
CA LEU A 150 -0.08 -24.76 5.82
C LEU A 150 1.02 -25.13 4.82
N SER A 151 0.66 -25.16 3.55
CA SER A 151 1.61 -25.16 2.43
C SER A 151 1.10 -24.19 1.38
N LEU A 152 1.94 -23.27 0.92
CA LEU A 152 1.54 -22.18 0.03
C LEU A 152 2.65 -21.91 -0.99
N LYS A 153 2.25 -21.91 -2.25
CA LYS A 153 3.02 -21.41 -3.37
C LYS A 153 2.20 -20.40 -4.14
N LEU A 154 2.66 -19.16 -4.19
CA LEU A 154 2.01 -18.07 -4.93
C LEU A 154 3.01 -17.50 -5.91
N ILE A 155 2.69 -17.49 -7.19
CA ILE A 155 3.52 -16.87 -8.23
C ILE A 155 2.67 -15.83 -8.95
N PHE A 156 3.19 -14.62 -9.10
CA PHE A 156 2.58 -13.63 -9.99
C PHE A 156 3.57 -13.05 -10.99
N THR A 157 3.07 -12.82 -12.19
CA THR A 157 3.79 -12.37 -13.40
C THR A 157 2.98 -11.27 -14.09
N ASN A 158 3.44 -10.80 -15.26
CA ASN A 158 2.78 -9.74 -16.04
C ASN A 158 2.51 -8.49 -15.19
N CYS A 159 3.53 -8.04 -14.46
CA CYS A 159 3.40 -6.93 -13.52
C CYS A 159 2.97 -5.64 -14.21
N THR A 160 1.87 -5.05 -13.77
CA THR A 160 1.39 -3.75 -14.22
C THR A 160 1.93 -2.67 -13.28
N PRO A 161 2.98 -1.91 -13.67
CA PRO A 161 3.60 -0.94 -12.79
C PRO A 161 2.64 0.20 -12.46
N TRP A 162 2.97 0.98 -11.43
CA TRP A 162 2.22 2.19 -11.11
C TRP A 162 2.14 3.16 -12.29
N SER A 163 3.25 3.33 -13.01
CA SER A 163 3.36 4.15 -14.21
C SER A 163 4.09 3.40 -15.32
N VAL A 164 3.45 3.27 -16.48
CA VAL A 164 4.07 2.61 -17.66
C VAL A 164 5.27 3.39 -18.17
N SER A 165 5.25 4.73 -18.08
CA SER A 165 6.35 5.56 -18.56
C SER A 165 7.54 5.60 -17.60
N HIS A 166 7.31 5.29 -16.32
CA HIS A 166 8.33 5.33 -15.27
C HIS A 166 8.09 4.16 -14.29
N PRO A 167 8.42 2.92 -14.67
CA PRO A 167 8.02 1.72 -13.93
C PRO A 167 8.65 1.59 -12.54
N LEU A 168 9.79 2.24 -12.30
CA LEU A 168 10.44 2.31 -10.98
C LEU A 168 9.85 3.41 -10.08
N LEU A 169 8.95 4.25 -10.59
CA LEU A 169 8.31 5.28 -9.78
C LEU A 169 6.95 4.79 -9.29
N GLY A 170 6.82 4.71 -7.97
CA GLY A 170 5.56 4.42 -7.30
C GLY A 170 4.64 5.66 -7.15
N PRO A 171 3.65 5.59 -6.24
CA PRO A 171 2.68 6.67 -6.01
C PRO A 171 3.28 8.03 -5.67
N MET A 172 4.42 8.05 -4.97
CA MET A 172 5.17 9.27 -4.66
C MET A 172 5.65 10.00 -5.93
N GLY A 173 5.92 9.26 -7.01
CA GLY A 173 6.36 9.81 -8.28
C GLY A 173 7.54 10.77 -8.11
N PRO A 174 7.44 12.03 -8.59
CA PRO A 174 8.50 13.04 -8.43
C PRO A 174 8.86 13.39 -6.97
N LEU A 175 8.05 12.98 -5.98
CA LEU A 175 8.34 13.17 -4.56
C LEU A 175 9.23 12.07 -3.97
N ALA A 176 9.50 10.99 -4.71
CA ALA A 176 10.37 9.88 -4.27
C ALA A 176 11.70 10.33 -3.62
N PRO A 177 12.42 11.34 -4.14
CA PRO A 177 13.65 11.82 -3.50
C PRO A 177 13.49 12.40 -2.08
N LEU A 178 12.25 12.65 -1.61
CA LEU A 178 11.97 13.04 -0.22
C LEU A 178 11.92 11.85 0.74
N SER A 179 11.94 10.61 0.23
CA SER A 179 11.79 9.38 1.00
C SER A 179 12.63 9.31 2.29
N PRO A 180 13.92 9.70 2.30
CA PRO A 180 14.75 9.68 3.51
C PRO A 180 14.29 10.63 4.63
N TYR A 181 13.44 11.61 4.32
CA TYR A 181 12.96 12.63 5.25
C TYR A 181 11.53 12.36 5.74
N LEU A 182 10.82 11.42 5.13
CA LEU A 182 9.47 11.05 5.51
C LEU A 182 9.49 9.99 6.62
N PRO A 183 8.56 10.05 7.59
CA PRO A 183 8.48 9.03 8.65
C PRO A 183 7.98 7.68 8.13
N LEU A 184 7.24 7.70 7.03
CA LEU A 184 6.68 6.56 6.33
C LEU A 184 6.66 6.84 4.83
N ASN A 185 7.08 5.85 4.06
CA ASN A 185 6.97 5.82 2.62
C ASN A 185 6.04 4.67 2.19
N TRP A 186 5.44 4.82 1.01
CA TRP A 186 4.57 3.83 0.40
C TRP A 186 4.88 3.75 -1.10
N HIS A 187 5.08 2.52 -1.57
CA HIS A 187 5.40 2.23 -2.96
C HIS A 187 4.57 1.06 -3.44
N VAL A 188 3.96 1.19 -4.62
CA VAL A 188 3.22 0.10 -5.28
C VAL A 188 4.03 -0.36 -6.48
N GLN A 189 4.55 -1.58 -6.42
CA GLN A 189 5.33 -2.17 -7.50
C GLN A 189 4.43 -2.61 -8.66
N THR A 190 3.29 -3.21 -8.33
CA THR A 190 2.30 -3.61 -9.31
C THR A 190 0.91 -3.39 -8.78
N ILE A 191 0.08 -2.73 -9.60
CA ILE A 191 -1.33 -2.48 -9.30
C ILE A 191 -2.16 -3.74 -9.60
N ALA A 192 -1.75 -4.52 -10.61
CA ALA A 192 -2.40 -5.74 -11.02
C ALA A 192 -1.39 -6.67 -11.74
N SER A 193 -1.21 -7.87 -11.20
CA SER A 193 -0.40 -8.94 -11.79
C SER A 193 -1.23 -10.21 -11.94
N SER A 194 -1.03 -10.95 -13.04
CA SER A 194 -1.60 -12.28 -13.22
C SER A 194 -0.99 -13.23 -12.19
N THR A 195 -1.81 -14.04 -11.51
CA THR A 195 -1.38 -14.84 -10.38
C THR A 195 -1.83 -16.28 -10.49
N THR A 196 -0.98 -17.22 -10.07
CA THR A 196 -1.32 -18.61 -9.78
C THR A 196 -1.04 -18.88 -8.31
N ALA A 197 -2.05 -19.34 -7.59
CA ALA A 197 -2.01 -19.70 -6.18
C ALA A 197 -2.27 -21.20 -6.03
N ASN A 198 -1.35 -21.90 -5.37
CA ASN A 198 -1.53 -23.27 -4.93
C ASN A 198 -1.28 -23.32 -3.43
N PHE A 199 -2.30 -23.59 -2.64
CA PHE A 199 -2.14 -23.69 -1.20
C PHE A 199 -3.03 -24.78 -0.58
N THR A 200 -2.54 -25.36 0.50
CA THR A 200 -3.25 -26.33 1.33
C THR A 200 -3.30 -25.81 2.75
N HIS A 201 -4.49 -25.84 3.36
CA HIS A 201 -4.71 -25.53 4.77
C HIS A 201 -5.66 -26.54 5.38
N GLU A 202 -5.28 -27.15 6.51
CA GLU A 202 -6.11 -28.14 7.22
C GLU A 202 -6.62 -29.29 6.31
N GLY A 203 -5.79 -29.69 5.34
CA GLY A 203 -6.10 -30.76 4.38
C GLY A 203 -6.94 -30.33 3.17
N HIS A 204 -7.42 -29.08 3.12
CA HIS A 204 -8.11 -28.52 1.96
C HIS A 204 -7.11 -27.87 1.01
N THR A 205 -7.13 -28.27 -0.26
CA THR A 205 -6.22 -27.76 -1.30
C THR A 205 -6.95 -26.87 -2.30
N TYR A 206 -6.35 -25.74 -2.59
CA TYR A 206 -6.81 -24.73 -3.53
C TYR A 206 -5.78 -24.57 -4.63
N ASN A 207 -6.23 -24.57 -5.89
CA ASN A 207 -5.41 -24.27 -7.06
C ASN A 207 -6.18 -23.29 -7.93
N LEU A 208 -5.86 -22.01 -7.78
CA LEU A 208 -6.67 -20.90 -8.26
C LEU A 208 -5.78 -19.90 -9.01
N ALA A 209 -6.32 -19.29 -10.06
CA ALA A 209 -5.74 -18.10 -10.63
C ALA A 209 -6.30 -16.85 -9.94
N GLY A 210 -5.69 -15.69 -10.19
CA GLY A 210 -6.14 -14.43 -9.62
C GLY A 210 -5.38 -13.20 -10.12
N LYS A 211 -5.68 -12.06 -9.49
CA LYS A 211 -5.01 -10.78 -9.71
C LYS A 211 -4.37 -10.28 -8.41
N THR A 212 -3.09 -9.90 -8.48
CA THR A 212 -2.32 -9.44 -7.30
C THR A 212 -1.97 -7.97 -7.38
N HIS A 213 -2.20 -7.26 -6.29
CA HIS A 213 -1.60 -5.97 -5.97
C HIS A 213 -0.40 -6.20 -5.05
N PHE A 214 0.72 -5.53 -5.29
CA PHE A 214 1.95 -5.70 -4.50
C PHE A 214 2.59 -4.35 -4.20
N GLU A 215 2.83 -4.13 -2.90
CA GLU A 215 3.33 -2.88 -2.37
C GLU A 215 4.36 -3.08 -1.27
N LYS A 216 5.00 -1.97 -0.91
CA LYS A 216 5.98 -1.88 0.15
C LYS A 216 5.79 -0.60 0.95
N ASN A 217 5.99 -0.72 2.25
CA ASN A 217 6.18 0.39 3.17
C ASN A 217 7.55 0.34 3.82
N TRP A 218 8.17 1.50 4.03
CA TRP A 218 9.40 1.61 4.80
C TRP A 218 9.48 2.97 5.47
N GLY A 219 10.24 3.05 6.57
CA GLY A 219 10.39 4.30 7.30
C GLY A 219 10.80 4.06 8.74
N THR A 220 10.32 4.91 9.66
CA THR A 220 10.57 4.77 11.09
C THR A 220 9.50 3.95 11.81
N SER A 221 8.23 4.12 11.44
CA SER A 221 7.08 3.38 11.96
C SER A 221 5.83 3.77 11.16
N PHE A 222 4.75 3.00 11.31
CA PHE A 222 3.44 3.45 10.85
C PHE A 222 2.96 4.69 11.64
N PRO A 223 2.07 5.52 11.06
CA PRO A 223 1.55 6.72 11.70
C PRO A 223 0.51 6.38 12.78
N GLY A 224 0.11 7.39 13.56
CA GLY A 224 -0.90 7.23 14.61
C GLY A 224 -2.30 6.90 14.07
N GLY A 225 -2.59 7.19 12.80
CA GLY A 225 -3.83 6.79 12.13
C GLY A 225 -3.72 6.88 10.61
N TRP A 226 -4.28 5.89 9.91
CA TRP A 226 -4.28 5.84 8.45
C TRP A 226 -5.47 5.07 7.88
N ILE A 227 -5.67 5.24 6.58
CA ILE A 227 -6.62 4.54 5.74
C ILE A 227 -5.85 4.01 4.55
N TRP A 228 -6.09 2.76 4.20
CA TRP A 228 -5.62 2.15 2.97
C TRP A 228 -6.80 1.50 2.23
N CYS A 229 -6.75 1.50 0.91
CA CYS A 229 -7.77 0.86 0.08
C CYS A 229 -7.16 0.41 -1.24
N GLN A 230 -7.60 -0.76 -1.71
CA GLN A 230 -7.28 -1.28 -3.04
C GLN A 230 -8.49 -2.00 -3.62
N ALA A 231 -8.77 -1.75 -4.89
CA ALA A 231 -9.89 -2.37 -5.58
C ALA A 231 -9.59 -2.63 -7.05
N PHE A 232 -9.91 -3.85 -7.49
CA PHE A 232 -10.00 -4.22 -8.89
C PHE A 232 -11.43 -3.98 -9.38
N GLY A 233 -11.59 -3.53 -10.62
CA GLY A 233 -12.89 -3.31 -11.25
C GLY A 233 -12.96 -3.93 -12.65
N PRO A 234 -14.12 -3.82 -13.30
CA PRO A 234 -14.28 -4.27 -14.68
C PRO A 234 -13.40 -3.46 -15.64
N ASP A 235 -13.12 -4.01 -16.82
CA ASP A 235 -12.35 -3.36 -17.88
C ASP A 235 -10.93 -2.92 -17.45
N GLU A 236 -10.28 -3.73 -16.63
CA GLU A 236 -8.95 -3.45 -16.05
C GLU A 236 -8.91 -2.15 -15.22
N LYS A 237 -10.06 -1.69 -14.70
CA LYS A 237 -10.10 -0.57 -13.76
C LYS A 237 -9.43 -0.98 -12.45
N CYS A 238 -8.59 -0.12 -11.90
CA CYS A 238 -7.97 -0.33 -10.60
C CYS A 238 -7.92 0.98 -9.83
N LEU A 239 -8.11 0.90 -8.52
CA LEU A 239 -7.90 2.00 -7.60
C LEU A 239 -7.00 1.51 -6.46
N SER A 240 -6.04 2.34 -6.07
CA SER A 240 -5.32 2.16 -4.81
C SER A 240 -5.04 3.52 -4.18
N PHE A 241 -5.23 3.61 -2.86
CA PHE A 241 -4.79 4.76 -2.09
C PHE A 241 -4.34 4.38 -0.70
N ALA A 242 -3.38 5.15 -0.19
CA ALA A 242 -2.96 5.10 1.20
C ALA A 242 -2.75 6.54 1.70
N GLY A 243 -3.16 6.79 2.94
CA GLY A 243 -2.95 8.10 3.56
C GLY A 243 -3.56 8.23 4.93
N GLY A 244 -3.35 9.39 5.54
CA GLY A 244 -3.69 9.62 6.94
C GLY A 244 -2.75 10.63 7.54
N GLU A 245 -2.35 10.40 8.78
CA GLU A 245 -1.47 11.31 9.51
C GLU A 245 -0.03 11.22 9.01
N ALA A 246 0.35 12.12 8.11
CA ALA A 246 1.70 12.12 7.54
C ALA A 246 2.73 12.75 8.48
N LEU A 247 2.36 13.85 9.14
CA LEU A 247 3.16 14.58 10.13
C LEU A 247 2.22 15.17 11.19
N PRO A 248 2.72 15.63 12.35
CA PRO A 248 1.88 16.31 13.34
C PRO A 248 1.07 17.46 12.72
N GLY A 249 -0.26 17.32 12.70
CA GLY A 249 -1.20 18.29 12.13
C GLY A 249 -1.32 18.27 10.59
N VAL A 250 -0.67 17.33 9.90
CA VAL A 250 -0.71 17.19 8.45
C VAL A 250 -1.37 15.87 8.06
N GLN A 251 -2.45 15.96 7.30
CA GLN A 251 -3.06 14.81 6.64
C GLN A 251 -2.62 14.77 5.18
N ALA A 252 -2.19 13.62 4.67
CA ALA A 252 -1.84 13.48 3.26
C ALA A 252 -2.20 12.08 2.73
N PHE A 253 -2.47 12.02 1.42
CA PHE A 253 -2.77 10.79 0.70
C PHE A 253 -1.96 10.68 -0.59
N LEU A 254 -1.72 9.45 -1.00
CA LEU A 254 -1.27 9.09 -2.34
C LEU A 254 -2.36 8.23 -2.96
N ILE A 255 -2.86 8.62 -4.13
CA ILE A 255 -3.99 7.96 -4.79
C ILE A 255 -3.64 7.73 -6.25
N GLY A 256 -3.98 6.54 -6.75
CA GLY A 256 -3.90 6.18 -8.16
C GLY A 256 -5.21 5.55 -8.62
N TYR A 257 -5.74 6.09 -9.72
CA TYR A 257 -6.85 5.50 -10.45
C TYR A 257 -6.38 5.14 -11.86
N ARG A 258 -6.76 3.95 -12.31
CA ARG A 258 -6.40 3.37 -13.60
C ARG A 258 -7.66 2.87 -14.29
N SER A 259 -7.81 3.23 -15.56
CA SER A 259 -8.75 2.64 -16.50
C SER A 259 -8.16 2.66 -17.90
N ALA A 260 -8.86 2.06 -18.87
CA ALA A 260 -8.45 2.12 -20.27
C ALA A 260 -8.23 3.55 -20.80
N LYS A 261 -8.91 4.54 -20.22
CA LYS A 261 -8.87 5.95 -20.67
C LYS A 261 -8.14 6.88 -19.70
N TYR A 262 -8.13 6.59 -18.40
CA TYR A 262 -7.62 7.52 -17.39
C TYR A 262 -6.53 6.88 -16.54
N GLN A 263 -5.45 7.65 -16.36
CA GLN A 263 -4.26 7.27 -15.59
C GLN A 263 -4.00 8.45 -14.64
N TRP A 264 -4.75 8.51 -13.55
CA TRP A 264 -4.77 9.69 -12.66
C TRP A 264 -4.06 9.39 -11.35
N ASP A 265 -3.19 10.31 -10.97
CA ASP A 265 -2.51 10.29 -9.69
C ASP A 265 -2.80 11.58 -8.94
N PHE A 266 -3.10 11.44 -7.65
CA PHE A 266 -3.20 12.56 -6.73
C PHE A 266 -2.19 12.37 -5.61
N ARG A 267 -1.45 13.44 -5.32
CA ARG A 267 -0.38 13.49 -4.34
C ARG A 267 -0.28 14.91 -3.75
N PRO A 268 0.45 15.12 -2.66
CA PRO A 268 0.75 16.47 -2.18
C PRO A 268 1.33 17.35 -3.31
N PRO A 269 0.98 18.65 -3.36
CA PRO A 269 0.21 19.40 -2.35
C PRO A 269 -1.32 19.27 -2.47
N PHE A 270 -1.86 18.72 -3.56
CA PHE A 270 -3.32 18.63 -3.77
C PHE A 270 -3.98 17.59 -2.87
N ALA A 271 -3.26 16.51 -2.57
CA ALA A 271 -3.69 15.45 -1.65
C ALA A 271 -3.18 15.68 -0.22
N ALA A 272 -3.18 16.92 0.25
CA ALA A 272 -2.71 17.27 1.58
C ALA A 272 -3.60 18.32 2.26
N GLY A 273 -3.63 18.28 3.59
CA GLY A 273 -4.35 19.22 4.43
C GLY A 273 -3.59 19.53 5.70
N LEU A 274 -3.71 20.77 6.18
CA LEU A 274 -3.20 21.20 7.48
C LEU A 274 -4.39 21.38 8.41
N SER A 275 -4.51 20.55 9.45
CA SER A 275 -5.51 20.55 10.55
C SER A 275 -6.94 21.08 10.26
N ILE A 276 -7.09 22.36 9.91
CA ILE A 276 -8.34 23.07 9.63
C ILE A 276 -8.58 23.44 8.16
N CYS A 277 -7.61 23.24 7.28
CA CYS A 277 -7.65 23.68 5.89
C CYS A 277 -7.07 22.62 4.95
N SER A 278 -7.93 22.12 4.06
CA SER A 278 -7.52 21.41 2.87
C SER A 278 -8.37 21.88 1.69
N PRO A 279 -7.82 22.77 0.82
CA PRO A 279 -8.61 23.41 -0.23
C PRO A 279 -8.97 22.45 -1.38
N PHE A 280 -8.31 21.31 -1.43
CA PHE A 280 -8.34 20.38 -2.56
C PHE A 280 -8.71 18.96 -2.15
N MET A 281 -8.83 18.66 -0.86
CA MET A 281 -9.09 17.32 -0.37
C MET A 281 -10.07 17.38 0.80
N HIS A 282 -11.04 16.49 0.77
CA HIS A 282 -12.00 16.28 1.84
C HIS A 282 -12.09 14.80 2.13
N VAL A 283 -11.91 14.44 3.40
CA VAL A 283 -11.89 13.05 3.86
C VAL A 283 -12.91 12.89 4.96
N ARG A 284 -13.85 11.96 4.79
CA ARG A 284 -14.71 11.46 5.87
C ARG A 284 -14.45 9.98 6.04
N HIS A 285 -14.43 9.52 7.27
CA HIS A 285 -14.38 8.10 7.54
C HIS A 285 -15.14 7.79 8.81
N ASP A 286 -15.73 6.61 8.85
CA ASP A 286 -16.35 6.04 10.03
C ASP A 286 -16.04 4.55 10.03
N SER A 287 -15.08 4.15 10.87
CA SER A 287 -14.67 2.75 10.98
C SER A 287 -15.70 1.88 11.70
N ARG A 288 -16.66 2.45 12.44
CA ARG A 288 -17.78 1.68 13.01
C ARG A 288 -18.80 1.32 11.93
N ALA A 289 -19.00 2.22 10.98
CA ALA A 289 -19.83 2.00 9.81
C ALA A 289 -19.07 1.32 8.66
N GLY A 290 -17.76 1.17 8.73
CA GLY A 290 -16.93 0.60 7.66
C GLY A 290 -16.90 1.47 6.39
N SER A 291 -16.95 2.79 6.53
CA SER A 291 -17.12 3.72 5.40
C SER A 291 -15.99 4.75 5.27
N VAL A 292 -15.65 5.10 4.04
CA VAL A 292 -14.73 6.19 3.69
C VAL A 292 -15.28 6.97 2.51
N GLU A 293 -15.28 8.30 2.60
CA GLU A 293 -15.49 9.20 1.48
C GLU A 293 -14.25 10.07 1.29
N LEU A 294 -13.65 10.01 0.11
CA LEU A 294 -12.52 10.83 -0.29
C LEU A 294 -12.92 11.65 -1.52
N ASP A 295 -12.85 12.97 -1.42
CA ASP A 295 -13.07 13.88 -2.52
C ASP A 295 -11.83 14.75 -2.70
N ILE A 296 -11.15 14.57 -3.83
CA ILE A 296 -9.87 15.22 -4.09
C ILE A 296 -9.85 15.87 -5.47
N GLY A 297 -9.25 17.05 -5.58
CA GLY A 297 -9.13 17.77 -6.84
C GLY A 297 -7.79 18.46 -7.04
N THR A 298 -7.39 18.59 -8.29
CA THR A 298 -6.40 19.55 -8.74
C THR A 298 -7.12 20.75 -9.37
N LEU A 299 -6.38 21.59 -10.09
CA LEU A 299 -6.99 22.66 -10.86
C LEU A 299 -7.88 22.15 -12.01
N PHE A 300 -7.68 20.93 -12.51
CA PHE A 300 -8.34 20.45 -13.74
C PHE A 300 -8.95 19.05 -13.65
N GLN A 301 -8.61 18.28 -12.61
CA GLN A 301 -9.10 16.93 -12.38
C GLN A 301 -9.69 16.86 -10.97
N ARG A 302 -10.74 16.07 -10.78
CA ARG A 302 -11.31 15.77 -9.45
C ARG A 302 -11.77 14.33 -9.43
N LEU A 303 -11.46 13.63 -8.34
CA LEU A 303 -11.81 12.25 -8.08
C LEU A 303 -12.60 12.20 -6.78
N ARG A 304 -13.81 11.66 -6.84
CA ARG A 304 -14.61 11.33 -5.66
C ARG A 304 -14.67 9.81 -5.52
N ILE A 305 -14.43 9.33 -4.31
CA ILE A 305 -14.36 7.92 -3.97
C ILE A 305 -15.25 7.69 -2.75
N VAL A 306 -16.11 6.69 -2.82
CA VAL A 306 -16.89 6.20 -1.68
C VAL A 306 -16.57 4.73 -1.51
N VAL A 307 -16.07 4.34 -0.34
CA VAL A 307 -15.73 2.97 0.02
C VAL A 307 -16.64 2.53 1.14
N GLN A 308 -17.17 1.31 1.04
CA GLN A 308 -18.05 0.72 2.04
C GLN A 308 -17.70 -0.75 2.23
N ALA A 309 -17.44 -1.15 3.47
CA ALA A 309 -17.27 -2.54 3.89
C ALA A 309 -18.20 -2.83 5.08
N SER A 310 -18.60 -4.08 5.24
CA SER A 310 -19.39 -4.48 6.41
C SER A 310 -18.48 -4.57 7.65
N PRO A 311 -18.84 -3.98 8.80
CA PRO A 311 -17.97 -3.95 9.99
C PRO A 311 -17.54 -5.32 10.54
N ASP A 312 -18.34 -6.36 10.30
CA ASP A 312 -18.07 -7.74 10.70
C ASP A 312 -17.03 -8.46 9.82
N THR A 313 -16.67 -7.86 8.68
CA THR A 313 -15.68 -8.43 7.75
C THR A 313 -14.25 -7.99 8.00
N PHE A 314 -14.03 -7.11 8.99
CA PHE A 314 -12.71 -6.60 9.31
C PHE A 314 -11.92 -7.60 10.16
N VAL A 315 -10.75 -8.00 9.64
CA VAL A 315 -9.79 -8.84 10.35
C VAL A 315 -8.66 -7.98 10.90
N GLY A 316 -8.23 -8.27 12.13
CA GLY A 316 -7.12 -7.54 12.76
C GLY A 316 -5.77 -8.02 12.22
N LEU A 317 -4.92 -7.09 11.81
CA LEU A 317 -3.57 -7.35 11.31
C LEU A 317 -2.52 -6.66 12.21
N PRO A 318 -1.33 -7.25 12.38
CA PRO A 318 -0.23 -6.57 13.07
C PRO A 318 0.32 -5.42 12.25
N ALA A 319 0.69 -4.32 12.92
CA ALA A 319 1.34 -3.18 12.26
C ALA A 319 2.75 -2.93 12.85
N PRO A 320 3.74 -2.50 12.04
CA PRO A 320 5.08 -2.22 12.52
C PRO A 320 5.15 -0.87 13.24
N LEU A 321 5.36 -0.94 14.55
CA LEU A 321 5.66 0.20 15.43
C LEU A 321 7.14 0.18 15.83
N GLN A 322 7.61 1.23 16.51
CA GLN A 322 9.04 1.38 16.85
C GLN A 322 9.59 0.23 17.72
N ASP A 323 8.77 -0.33 18.61
CA ASP A 323 9.20 -1.41 19.51
C ASP A 323 8.97 -2.82 18.93
N GLY A 324 8.36 -2.93 17.74
CA GLY A 324 7.99 -4.18 17.10
C GLY A 324 6.62 -4.16 16.43
N HIS A 325 6.18 -5.34 15.98
CA HIS A 325 4.83 -5.52 15.44
C HIS A 325 3.79 -5.57 16.58
N GLU A 326 2.82 -4.65 16.52
CA GLU A 326 1.69 -4.59 17.45
C GLU A 326 0.49 -5.30 16.82
N PRO A 327 0.02 -6.43 17.37
CA PRO A 327 -1.12 -7.17 16.84
C PRO A 327 -2.40 -6.34 16.88
N ARG A 328 -3.26 -6.53 15.89
CA ARG A 328 -4.57 -5.87 15.82
C ARG A 328 -4.48 -4.34 15.92
N PHE A 329 -3.42 -3.76 15.35
CA PHE A 329 -3.25 -2.31 15.25
C PHE A 329 -3.77 -1.76 13.91
N ALA A 330 -3.93 -2.63 12.92
CA ALA A 330 -4.67 -2.39 11.70
C ALA A 330 -5.86 -3.36 11.60
N PHE A 331 -6.92 -2.94 10.93
CA PHE A 331 -8.08 -3.78 10.65
C PHE A 331 -8.45 -3.62 9.20
N GLU A 332 -8.44 -4.73 8.46
CA GLU A 332 -8.67 -4.77 7.02
C GLU A 332 -9.89 -5.63 6.70
N SER A 333 -10.78 -5.12 5.85
CA SER A 333 -11.82 -5.91 5.19
C SER A 333 -11.40 -6.17 3.75
N PHE A 334 -11.59 -7.41 3.29
CA PHE A 334 -11.42 -7.79 1.88
C PHE A 334 -12.76 -7.90 1.13
N ARG A 335 -13.82 -7.33 1.72
CA ARG A 335 -15.20 -7.32 1.22
C ARG A 335 -15.74 -5.89 1.13
N ALA A 336 -14.90 -4.97 0.68
CA ALA A 336 -15.28 -3.59 0.44
C ALA A 336 -15.86 -3.43 -0.97
N THR A 337 -16.80 -2.51 -1.13
CA THR A 337 -17.22 -1.97 -2.43
C THR A 337 -16.66 -0.57 -2.57
N VAL A 338 -16.31 -0.19 -3.79
CA VAL A 338 -15.75 1.13 -4.10
C VAL A 338 -16.54 1.75 -5.24
N TRP A 339 -17.05 2.96 -5.05
CA TRP A 339 -17.60 3.78 -6.13
C TRP A 339 -16.65 4.94 -6.43
N ALA A 340 -16.23 5.09 -7.68
CA ALA A 340 -15.37 6.19 -8.12
C ALA A 340 -16.09 7.07 -9.15
N GLU A 341 -15.94 8.38 -9.03
CA GLU A 341 -16.39 9.38 -10.00
C GLU A 341 -15.24 10.31 -10.39
N LEU A 342 -14.96 10.40 -11.68
CA LEU A 342 -13.92 11.24 -12.26
C LEU A 342 -14.54 12.45 -12.91
N PHE A 343 -13.99 13.62 -12.63
CA PHE A 343 -14.42 14.89 -13.20
C PHE A 343 -13.25 15.67 -13.79
N THR A 344 -13.51 16.37 -14.88
CA THR A 344 -12.55 17.30 -15.48
C THR A 344 -13.18 18.68 -15.66
N ARG A 345 -12.34 19.70 -15.77
CA ARG A 345 -12.76 21.03 -16.23
C ARG A 345 -11.67 21.65 -17.08
N ARG A 346 -12.04 22.54 -18.01
CA ARG A 346 -11.09 23.20 -18.92
C ARG A 346 -10.42 24.42 -18.31
N ARG A 347 -11.07 25.09 -17.35
CA ARG A 347 -10.57 26.29 -16.67
C ARG A 347 -10.91 26.23 -15.18
N PRO A 348 -10.10 26.83 -14.29
CA PRO A 348 -10.31 26.75 -12.83
C PRO A 348 -11.67 27.25 -12.33
N TRP A 349 -12.35 28.12 -13.06
CA TRP A 349 -13.68 28.67 -12.71
C TRP A 349 -14.83 27.98 -13.45
N HIS A 350 -14.56 27.03 -14.35
CA HIS A 350 -15.61 26.27 -15.02
C HIS A 350 -16.18 25.20 -14.08
N GLY A 351 -17.45 24.85 -14.32
CA GLY A 351 -18.07 23.69 -13.70
C GLY A 351 -17.33 22.39 -14.02
N TRP A 352 -17.41 21.44 -13.10
CA TRP A 352 -16.88 20.10 -13.28
C TRP A 352 -17.77 19.28 -14.23
N THR A 353 -17.16 18.61 -15.20
CA THR A 353 -17.83 17.64 -16.08
C THR A 353 -17.41 16.24 -15.68
N ARG A 354 -18.37 15.38 -15.33
CA ARG A 354 -18.11 13.97 -15.04
C ARG A 354 -17.70 13.25 -16.32
N VAL A 355 -16.56 12.56 -16.29
CA VAL A 355 -15.98 11.89 -17.46
C VAL A 355 -15.96 10.37 -17.34
N GLU A 356 -16.01 9.84 -16.12
CA GLU A 356 -16.12 8.41 -15.84
C GLU A 356 -16.75 8.21 -14.45
N ALA A 357 -17.53 7.15 -14.28
CA ALA A 357 -18.02 6.72 -12.98
C ALA A 357 -18.28 5.21 -12.99
N GLY A 358 -18.09 4.54 -11.87
CA GLY A 358 -18.39 3.11 -11.77
C GLY A 358 -17.96 2.47 -10.46
N TYR A 359 -18.42 1.23 -10.28
CA TYR A 359 -18.01 0.37 -9.18
C TYR A 359 -16.65 -0.28 -9.48
N LEU A 360 -15.84 -0.38 -8.44
CA LEU A 360 -14.68 -1.26 -8.28
C LEU A 360 -14.87 -2.06 -6.98
N GLY A 361 -14.08 -3.10 -6.79
CA GLY A 361 -14.19 -3.98 -5.65
C GLY A 361 -15.51 -4.75 -5.65
N VAL A 362 -15.98 -5.11 -6.84
CA VAL A 362 -17.20 -5.90 -7.03
C VAL A 362 -16.90 -6.99 -8.06
N SER A 363 -17.24 -8.24 -7.75
CA SER A 363 -17.10 -9.38 -8.67
C SER A 363 -18.06 -9.26 -9.86
N ALA A 364 -17.93 -10.16 -10.85
CA ALA A 364 -18.85 -10.22 -11.97
C ALA A 364 -20.31 -10.49 -11.53
N GLU A 365 -20.48 -11.19 -10.41
CA GLU A 365 -21.76 -11.53 -9.79
C GLU A 365 -22.30 -10.43 -8.86
N GLY A 366 -21.57 -9.33 -8.68
CA GLY A 366 -21.98 -8.24 -7.79
C GLY A 366 -21.50 -8.37 -6.34
N ALA A 367 -20.68 -9.38 -6.01
CA ALA A 367 -20.21 -9.60 -4.64
C ALA A 367 -19.05 -8.63 -4.28
N PRO A 368 -19.01 -8.06 -3.06
CA PRO A 368 -17.90 -7.20 -2.63
C PRO A 368 -16.56 -7.92 -2.61
N CYS A 369 -15.55 -7.33 -3.24
CA CYS A 369 -14.19 -7.89 -3.34
C CYS A 369 -13.08 -6.83 -3.37
N GLY A 370 -13.38 -5.58 -3.00
CA GLY A 370 -12.39 -4.56 -2.71
C GLY A 370 -11.82 -4.71 -1.31
N ALA A 371 -10.75 -3.99 -1.01
CA ALA A 371 -10.18 -3.95 0.32
C ALA A 371 -10.17 -2.56 0.92
N LEU A 372 -10.42 -2.49 2.23
CA LEU A 372 -10.43 -1.28 3.03
C LEU A 372 -9.79 -1.56 4.38
N GLU A 373 -8.79 -0.77 4.74
CA GLU A 373 -8.11 -0.85 6.02
C GLU A 373 -8.27 0.46 6.81
N PHE A 374 -8.50 0.30 8.12
CA PHE A 374 -8.34 1.35 9.11
C PHE A 374 -7.22 0.99 10.08
N GLY A 375 -6.26 1.89 10.26
CA GLY A 375 -5.14 1.69 11.17
C GLY A 375 -5.04 2.72 12.27
N GLY A 376 -4.44 2.31 13.39
CA GLY A 376 -4.25 3.14 14.57
C GLY A 376 -5.56 3.79 15.02
N LYS A 377 -5.53 5.06 15.37
CA LYS A 377 -6.68 5.80 15.92
C LYS A 377 -7.82 6.04 14.94
N TYR A 378 -7.67 5.72 13.66
CA TYR A 378 -8.77 5.79 12.68
C TYR A 378 -9.69 4.57 12.77
N CYS A 379 -9.23 3.48 13.40
CA CYS A 379 -10.04 2.33 13.70
C CYS A 379 -10.64 2.44 15.12
N HIS A 380 -11.93 2.17 15.27
CA HIS A 380 -12.60 2.17 16.57
C HIS A 380 -12.27 0.93 17.43
N GLN A 381 -11.65 -0.10 16.84
CA GLN A 381 -11.28 -1.35 17.50
C GLN A 381 -9.86 -1.32 18.07
N THR A 382 -9.03 -0.36 17.68
CA THR A 382 -7.70 -0.19 18.26
C THR A 382 -7.87 0.40 19.66
N LYS A 383 -7.26 -0.26 20.64
CA LYS A 383 -7.14 0.30 21.98
C LYS A 383 -6.04 1.33 21.94
N VAL A 384 -6.41 2.61 22.00
CA VAL A 384 -5.47 3.67 22.30
C VAL A 384 -5.43 3.74 23.82
N ASP A 385 -4.51 2.99 24.43
CA ASP A 385 -4.23 3.12 25.87
C ASP A 385 -3.49 4.42 26.17
#